data_AF-A0A6G8F3U8-F1
#
_entry.id   AF-A0A6G8F3U8-F1
#
_cell.length_a   1.000
_cell.length_b   1.000
_cell.length_c   1.000
_cell.angle_alpha   90.00
_cell.angle_beta   90.00
_cell.angle_gamma   90.00
#
_symmetry.space_group_name_H-M   'P 1'
#
loop_
_entity.id
_entity.type
_entity.pdbx_description
1 polymer ?
#
loop_
_entity_poly.entity_id
_entity_poly.type
_entity_poly.pdbx_seq_one_letter_code
_entity_poly.pdbx_strand_id
1 'polypeptide(L)'
;MSRKYSPAQKEEMMKRWQSVTRSGGVLVSPFYGPEEKKLRNEFIDKGAAIIHIQAEGFPERFSPKGKYFSLCEEGRLLIIGEEIYSMKKFELSRKVALALNDFARWIADAPHDNWKIIKG
;
A
#
# COMPACT_ATOMS: atom_id res chain seq x y z
N MET A 1 6.38 9.60 -1.69
CA MET A 1 6.15 10.81 -0.89
C MET A 1 5.91 11.91 -1.91
N SER A 2 4.88 12.72 -1.75
CA SER A 2 4.72 13.88 -2.63
C SER A 2 5.90 14.85 -2.40
N ARG A 3 6.43 15.47 -3.45
CA ARG A 3 7.45 16.55 -3.35
C ARG A 3 7.00 17.74 -2.48
N LYS A 4 5.72 17.79 -2.09
CA LYS A 4 5.13 18.81 -1.22
C LYS A 4 5.29 18.55 0.28
N TYR A 5 5.74 17.36 0.71
CA TYR A 5 5.96 17.13 2.14
C TYR A 5 7.17 17.94 2.60
N SER A 6 6.95 18.81 3.59
CA SER A 6 8.07 19.48 4.26
C SER A 6 8.96 18.43 4.96
N PRO A 7 10.22 18.76 5.26
CA PRO A 7 11.10 17.86 6.01
C PRO A 7 10.47 17.35 7.31
N ALA A 8 9.76 18.22 8.03
CA ALA A 8 9.05 17.87 9.26
C ALA A 8 7.93 16.84 9.03
N GLN A 9 7.12 17.00 7.97
CA GLN A 9 6.06 16.04 7.65
C GLN A 9 6.62 14.68 7.20
N LYS A 10 7.78 14.66 6.53
CA LYS A 10 8.48 13.41 6.19
C LYS A 10 8.96 12.69 7.45
N GLU A 11 9.52 13.43 8.40
CA GLU A 11 9.98 12.87 9.67
C GLU A 11 8.83 12.30 10.50
N GLU A 12 7.72 13.02 10.61
CA GLU A 12 6.53 12.56 11.32
C GLU A 12 5.95 11.28 10.69
N MET A 13 5.85 11.24 9.35
CA MET A 13 5.37 10.06 8.66
C MET A 13 6.30 8.86 8.87
N MET A 14 7.62 9.07 8.84
CA MET A 14 8.60 8.04 9.16
C MET A 14 8.42 7.51 10.58
N LYS A 15 8.27 8.40 11.58
CA LYS A 15 8.03 8.01 12.98
C LYS A 15 6.76 7.16 13.09
N ARG A 16 5.69 7.55 12.40
CA ARG A 16 4.43 6.81 12.39
C ARG A 16 4.60 5.42 11.79
N TRP A 17 5.29 5.29 10.65
CA TRP A 17 5.52 3.98 10.01
C TRP A 17 6.39 3.05 10.88
N GLN A 18 7.41 3.60 11.53
CA GLN A 18 8.22 2.85 12.50
C GLN A 18 7.39 2.39 13.70
N SER A 19 6.52 3.26 14.22
CA SER A 19 5.62 2.89 15.31
C SER A 19 4.68 1.77 14.90
N VAL A 20 4.00 1.90 13.75
CA VAL A 20 3.08 0.87 13.23
C VAL A 20 3.80 -0.47 13.07
N THR A 21 4.98 -0.48 12.45
CA THR A 21 5.76 -1.71 12.25
C THR A 21 6.15 -2.37 13.58
N ARG A 22 6.62 -1.58 14.56
CA ARG A 22 7.00 -2.11 15.89
C ARG A 22 5.81 -2.67 16.67
N SER A 23 4.63 -2.11 16.47
CA SER A 23 3.39 -2.58 17.11
C SER A 23 2.72 -3.74 16.36
N GLY A 24 3.34 -4.28 15.30
CA GLY A 24 2.76 -5.35 14.48
C GLY A 24 1.60 -4.91 13.58
N GLY A 25 1.44 -3.61 13.37
CA GLY A 25 0.41 -3.06 12.48
C GLY A 25 0.78 -3.18 10.99
N VAL A 26 -0.18 -2.81 10.14
CA VAL A 26 -0.08 -2.94 8.68
C VAL A 26 0.11 -1.57 8.04
N LEU A 27 1.08 -1.44 7.14
CA LEU A 27 1.28 -0.22 6.35
C LEU A 27 0.40 -0.24 5.10
N VAL A 28 -0.47 0.76 4.95
CA VAL A 28 -1.40 0.87 3.82
C VAL A 28 -1.03 2.06 2.96
N SER A 29 -0.67 1.85 1.69
CA SER A 29 -0.35 2.94 0.77
C SER A 29 -0.30 2.47 -0.69
N PRO A 30 -0.44 3.38 -1.66
CA PRO A 30 -0.15 3.06 -3.05
C PRO A 30 1.35 3.07 -3.44
N PHE A 31 2.23 3.64 -2.61
CA PHE A 31 3.69 3.65 -2.79
C PHE A 31 4.20 4.02 -4.21
N TYR A 32 3.62 5.03 -4.86
CA TYR A 32 4.00 5.38 -6.24
C TYR A 32 5.37 6.03 -6.38
N GLY A 33 5.79 6.85 -5.40
CA GLY A 33 7.04 7.58 -5.48
C GLY A 33 8.27 6.67 -5.30
N PRO A 34 9.42 6.99 -5.93
CA PRO A 34 10.65 6.20 -5.75
C PRO A 34 11.10 6.15 -4.29
N GLU A 35 11.01 7.26 -3.56
CA GLU A 35 11.30 7.31 -2.11
C GLU A 35 10.34 6.39 -1.32
N GLU A 36 9.05 6.36 -1.67
CA GLU A 36 8.06 5.48 -1.03
C GLU A 36 8.36 4.00 -1.26
N LYS A 37 8.72 3.63 -2.49
CA LYS A 37 9.07 2.25 -2.83
C LYS A 37 10.31 1.81 -2.08
N LYS A 38 11.32 2.68 -1.95
CA LYS A 38 12.52 2.41 -1.17
C LYS A 38 12.16 2.14 0.29
N LEU A 39 11.41 3.05 0.91
CA LEU A 39 10.98 2.91 2.30
C LEU A 39 10.14 1.66 2.53
N ARG A 40 9.17 1.40 1.66
CA ARG A 40 8.38 0.17 1.70
C ARG A 40 9.28 -1.06 1.74
N ASN A 41 10.27 -1.14 0.85
CA ASN A 41 11.19 -2.27 0.83
C ASN A 41 11.97 -2.38 2.15
N GLU A 42 12.48 -1.27 2.69
CA GLU A 42 13.18 -1.23 3.98
C GLU A 42 12.29 -1.70 5.15
N PHE A 43 11.00 -1.35 5.15
CA PHE A 43 10.06 -1.81 6.18
C PHE A 43 9.66 -3.28 6.01
N ILE A 44 9.49 -3.75 4.78
CA ILE A 44 9.30 -5.17 4.47
C ILE A 44 10.48 -6.00 5.01
N ASP A 45 11.71 -5.53 4.78
CA ASP A 45 12.93 -6.18 5.29
C ASP A 45 12.98 -6.23 6.83
N LYS A 46 12.32 -5.27 7.48
CA LYS A 46 12.18 -5.22 8.95
C LYS A 46 10.99 -6.01 9.48
N GLY A 47 10.28 -6.75 8.64
CA GLY A 47 9.17 -7.61 9.05
C GLY A 47 7.77 -7.02 8.86
N ALA A 48 7.64 -5.79 8.34
CA ALA A 48 6.32 -5.14 8.23
C ALA A 48 5.34 -5.88 7.31
N ALA A 49 4.07 -5.90 7.71
CA ALA A 49 2.96 -6.29 6.86
C ALA A 49 2.46 -5.08 6.04
N ILE A 50 2.09 -5.30 4.79
CA ILE A 50 1.78 -4.23 3.82
C ILE A 50 0.45 -4.52 3.10
N ILE A 51 -0.37 -3.48 2.94
CA ILE A 51 -1.43 -3.43 1.93
C ILE A 51 -0.96 -2.49 0.81
N HIS A 52 -0.72 -3.05 -0.37
CA HIS A 52 -0.28 -2.32 -1.55
C HIS A 52 -1.46 -1.99 -2.45
N ILE A 53 -1.72 -0.71 -2.68
CA ILE A 53 -2.82 -0.27 -3.55
C ILE A 53 -2.26 0.12 -4.91
N GLN A 54 -2.74 -0.49 -5.98
CA GLN A 54 -2.41 -0.12 -7.35
C GLN A 54 -3.65 0.40 -8.08
N ALA A 55 -3.49 1.50 -8.80
CA ALA A 55 -4.49 2.06 -9.72
C ALA A 55 -4.75 1.15 -10.92
N GLU A 56 -3.79 0.30 -11.23
CA GLU A 56 -3.92 -0.69 -12.29
C GLU A 56 -4.65 -1.90 -11.71
N GLY A 57 -5.63 -2.43 -12.45
CA GLY A 57 -6.23 -3.71 -12.09
C GLY A 57 -5.27 -4.88 -12.23
N PHE A 58 -5.80 -6.08 -12.13
CA PHE A 58 -5.03 -7.31 -12.30
C PHE A 58 -5.26 -7.91 -13.69
N PRO A 59 -4.21 -8.27 -14.46
CA PRO A 59 -4.43 -9.09 -15.65
C PRO A 59 -5.10 -10.41 -15.27
N GLU A 60 -5.80 -11.04 -16.22
CA GLU A 60 -6.52 -12.32 -16.01
C GLU A 60 -5.66 -13.39 -15.32
N ARG A 61 -4.36 -13.43 -15.61
CA ARG A 61 -3.39 -14.36 -15.01
C ARG A 61 -2.37 -13.63 -14.13
N PHE A 62 -2.85 -12.75 -13.26
CA PHE A 62 -1.98 -12.10 -12.28
C PHE A 62 -1.43 -13.11 -11.28
N SER A 63 -0.12 -13.05 -11.08
CA SER A 63 0.54 -13.76 -10.00
C SER A 63 1.65 -12.86 -9.45
N PRO A 64 1.70 -12.60 -8.14
CA PRO A 64 2.82 -11.90 -7.55
C PRO A 64 4.10 -12.71 -7.78
N LYS A 65 5.22 -12.04 -8.06
CA LYS A 65 6.50 -12.69 -8.37
C LYS A 65 7.58 -12.31 -7.37
N GLY A 66 8.55 -13.19 -7.20
CA GLY A 66 9.71 -12.98 -6.34
C GLY A 66 9.30 -12.66 -4.90
N LYS A 67 9.84 -11.58 -4.35
CA LYS A 67 9.59 -11.19 -2.94
C LYS A 67 8.11 -10.99 -2.62
N TYR A 68 7.31 -10.50 -3.57
CA TYR A 68 5.88 -10.31 -3.35
C TYR A 68 5.14 -11.64 -3.22
N PHE A 69 5.59 -12.68 -3.91
CA PHE A 69 5.03 -14.02 -3.78
C PHE A 69 5.23 -14.55 -2.36
N SER A 70 6.48 -14.52 -1.86
CA SER A 70 6.81 -14.96 -0.51
C SER A 70 6.04 -14.18 0.56
N LEU A 71 5.92 -12.86 0.40
CA LEU A 71 5.16 -12.04 1.35
C LEU A 71 3.66 -12.35 1.35
N CYS A 72 3.07 -12.65 0.19
CA CYS A 72 1.69 -13.09 0.11
C CYS A 72 1.50 -14.44 0.80
N GLU A 73 2.40 -15.40 0.57
CA GLU A 73 2.39 -16.72 1.21
C GLU A 73 2.52 -16.62 2.74
N GLU A 74 3.38 -15.72 3.22
CA GLU A 74 3.57 -15.44 4.65
C GLU A 74 2.42 -14.62 5.28
N GLY A 75 1.41 -14.22 4.50
CA GLY A 75 0.30 -13.38 4.99
C GLY A 75 0.70 -11.94 5.33
N ARG A 76 1.85 -11.47 4.83
CA ARG A 76 2.41 -10.13 5.08
C ARG A 76 2.19 -9.14 3.94
N LEU A 77 1.58 -9.56 2.84
CA LEU A 77 1.24 -8.68 1.72
C LEU A 77 -0.16 -8.98 1.17
N LEU A 78 -0.97 -7.92 1.09
CA LEU A 78 -2.19 -7.87 0.31
C LEU A 78 -2.03 -6.82 -0.79
N ILE A 79 -2.45 -7.14 -2.01
CA ILE A 79 -2.45 -6.19 -3.13
C ILE A 79 -3.92 -5.91 -3.49
N ILE A 80 -4.29 -4.64 -3.55
CA ILE A 80 -5.61 -4.18 -3.96
C ILE A 80 -5.45 -3.42 -5.27
N GLY A 81 -6.24 -3.78 -6.27
CA GLY A 81 -6.26 -3.16 -7.58
C GLY A 81 -7.67 -2.78 -8.00
N GLU A 82 -7.78 -1.96 -9.03
CA GLU A 82 -9.05 -1.69 -9.70
C GLU A 82 -9.63 -2.97 -10.34
N GLU A 83 -10.95 -3.03 -10.47
CA GLU A 83 -11.66 -4.17 -11.08
C GLU A 83 -11.31 -4.30 -12.57
N ILE A 84 -11.17 -3.17 -13.27
CA ILE A 84 -10.89 -3.15 -14.71
C ILE A 84 -9.38 -3.02 -14.93
N TYR A 85 -8.78 -4.12 -15.37
CA TYR A 85 -7.40 -4.09 -15.85
C TYR A 85 -7.28 -3.35 -17.18
N SER A 86 -6.38 -2.37 -17.23
CA SER A 86 -6.03 -1.66 -18.46
C SER A 86 -4.57 -1.93 -18.81
N MET A 87 -4.33 -2.39 -20.03
CA MET A 87 -2.98 -2.50 -20.60
C MET A 87 -2.40 -1.14 -21.04
N LYS A 88 -3.22 -0.08 -21.10
CA LYS A 88 -2.71 1.27 -21.39
C LYS A 88 -1.84 1.72 -20.21
N LYS A 89 -0.66 2.25 -20.54
CA LYS A 89 0.27 2.84 -19.57
C LYS A 89 -0.51 3.82 -18.69
N PHE A 90 -0.64 3.49 -17.41
CA PHE A 90 -1.41 4.30 -16.48
C PHE A 90 -0.62 5.58 -16.18
N GLU A 91 -1.09 6.72 -16.68
CA GLU A 91 -0.54 8.00 -16.27
C GLU A 91 -1.11 8.38 -14.90
N LEU A 92 -0.26 8.30 -13.87
CA LEU A 92 -0.62 8.70 -12.52
C LEU A 92 -0.85 10.21 -12.46
N SER A 93 -2.07 10.63 -12.75
CA SER A 93 -2.49 12.01 -12.55
C SER A 93 -2.51 12.34 -11.06
N ARG A 94 -2.35 13.63 -10.72
CA ARG A 94 -2.48 14.10 -9.34
C ARG A 94 -3.83 13.71 -8.72
N LYS A 95 -4.91 13.76 -9.50
CA LYS A 95 -6.26 13.42 -9.04
C LYS A 95 -6.33 11.95 -8.60
N VAL A 96 -5.79 11.04 -9.40
CA VAL A 96 -5.77 9.61 -9.06
C VAL A 96 -4.87 9.36 -7.85
N ALA A 97 -3.68 9.96 -7.80
CA ALA A 97 -2.80 9.80 -6.64
C ALA A 97 -3.46 10.25 -5.33
N LEU A 98 -4.27 11.33 -5.35
CA LEU A 98 -5.04 11.77 -4.19
C LEU A 98 -6.14 10.76 -3.83
N ALA A 99 -6.92 10.30 -4.81
CA ALA A 99 -7.97 9.31 -4.58
C ALA A 99 -7.44 8.01 -3.95
N LEU A 100 -6.27 7.53 -4.40
CA LEU A 100 -5.66 6.32 -3.84
C LEU A 100 -5.10 6.54 -2.43
N ASN A 101 -4.63 7.76 -2.12
CA ASN A 101 -4.26 8.10 -0.75
C ASN A 101 -5.49 8.17 0.16
N ASP A 102 -6.61 8.71 -0.34
CA ASP A 102 -7.86 8.77 0.41
C ASP A 102 -8.41 7.35 0.65
N PHE A 103 -8.33 6.47 -0.36
CA PHE A 103 -8.68 5.05 -0.22
C PHE A 103 -7.77 4.32 0.79
N ALA A 104 -6.46 4.59 0.77
CA ALA A 104 -5.54 4.05 1.76
C ALA A 104 -5.90 4.47 3.19
N ARG A 105 -6.26 5.75 3.39
CA ARG A 105 -6.72 6.24 4.70
C ARG A 105 -8.02 5.58 5.11
N TRP A 106 -8.98 5.45 4.19
CA TRP A 106 -10.25 4.80 4.47
C TRP A 106 -10.05 3.35 4.95
N ILE A 107 -9.17 2.56 4.30
CA ILE A 107 -8.82 1.21 4.76
C ILE A 107 -8.19 1.26 6.15
N ALA A 108 -7.27 2.18 6.40
CA ALA A 108 -6.54 2.27 7.67
C ALA A 108 -7.41 2.75 8.85
N ASP A 109 -8.42 3.59 8.57
CA ASP A 109 -9.32 4.17 9.57
C ASP A 109 -10.59 3.34 9.77
N ALA A 110 -10.84 2.32 8.93
CA ALA A 110 -12.03 1.51 9.01
C ALA A 110 -12.06 0.71 10.33
N PRO A 111 -13.11 0.87 11.16
CA PRO A 111 -13.19 0.17 12.44
C PRO A 111 -13.36 -1.33 12.22
N HIS A 112 -12.78 -2.13 13.13
CA HIS A 112 -12.77 -3.60 13.05
C HIS A 112 -14.18 -4.20 13.01
N ASP A 113 -15.16 -3.56 13.67
CA ASP A 113 -16.56 -4.00 13.68
C ASP A 113 -17.29 -3.79 12.34
N ASN A 114 -16.78 -2.91 11.47
CA ASN A 114 -17.38 -2.67 10.14
C ASN A 114 -16.98 -3.73 9.12
N TRP A 115 -15.94 -4.53 9.40
CA TRP A 115 -15.45 -5.53 8.46
C TRP A 115 -16.30 -6.79 8.63
N LYS A 116 -17.44 -6.82 7.95
CA LYS A 116 -18.24 -8.05 7.85
C LYS A 116 -17.46 -9.04 6.99
N ILE A 117 -16.82 -10.01 7.64
CA ILE A 117 -16.24 -11.17 6.94
C ILE A 117 -17.40 -11.94 6.33
N ILE A 118 -17.59 -11.80 5.01
CA ILE A 118 -18.44 -12.70 4.25
C ILE A 118 -17.65 -14.00 4.12
N LYS A 119 -18.00 -15.01 4.92
CA LYS A 119 -17.51 -16.37 4.71
C LYS A 119 -18.20 -16.90 3.46
N GLY A 120 -17.41 -17.15 2.41
CA GLY A 120 -17.82 -17.98 1.26
C GLY A 120 -17.79 -19.45 1.63
#